data_AF-A0A7X4ZNF8-F1
#
_entry.id   AF-A0A7X4ZNF8-F1
#
_cell.length_a   1.000
_cell.length_b   1.000
_cell.length_c   1.000
_cell.angle_alpha   90.00
_cell.angle_beta   90.00
_cell.angle_gamma   90.00
#
_symmetry.space_group_name_H-M   'P 1'
#
loop_
_entity.id
_entity.type
_entity.pdbx_description
1 polymer ?
#
loop_
_entity_poly.entity_id
_entity_poly.type
_entity_poly.pdbx_seq_one_letter_code
_entity_poly.pdbx_strand_id
1 'polypeptide(L)'
;MELRTAASPRDVKHYTTERLREEFLIQDLFVPGEIKLVYSHIDRIITGAAVPVEPLKLTAGEELRAEYFLQRREMGVINIGSTGRIVVDGRTYELEYKEGMYIGMGAKDITFESANPQEPARFYINSAPAHKEYPTVLIKPKGTPGDGVVIIKDENKVELGSLEEANHRVICKYILPGQVESCQLVMGMTKLMPGSVWNTMPCHTHDRRMEVYLYFEMPEDAIVMHYMGEPTETRHIVMRNEEAVISPSWSIHAGCGSQAYTFIWGMVGENQAFDDMDGVAMKDLM
;
A
#
# COMPACT_ATOMS: atom_id res chain seq x y z
N MET A 1 -7.22 3.17 17.06
CA MET A 1 -6.35 3.09 15.87
C MET A 1 -4.94 3.44 16.31
N GLU A 2 -3.90 2.77 15.81
CA GLU A 2 -2.53 3.22 16.11
C GLU A 2 -2.26 4.54 15.37
N LEU A 3 -1.59 5.51 16.00
CA LEU A 3 -1.35 6.84 15.43
C LEU A 3 0.16 7.06 15.23
N ARG A 4 0.56 7.48 14.04
CA ARG A 4 1.92 7.89 13.70
C ARG A 4 1.95 9.37 13.35
N THR A 5 2.82 10.14 13.99
CA THR A 5 2.97 11.57 13.75
C THR A 5 3.82 11.86 12.52
N ALA A 6 3.74 13.07 11.99
CA ALA A 6 4.69 13.52 10.97
C ALA A 6 6.08 13.72 11.60
N ALA A 7 7.13 13.52 10.81
CA ALA A 7 8.52 13.65 11.24
C ALA A 7 9.32 14.54 10.28
N SER A 8 10.20 15.38 10.82
CA SER A 8 11.12 16.22 10.04
C SER A 8 12.40 15.46 9.70
N PRO A 9 12.99 15.64 8.51
CA PRO A 9 14.30 15.06 8.20
C PRO A 9 15.40 15.54 9.18
N ARG A 10 15.25 16.76 9.72
CA ARG A 10 16.17 17.32 10.72
C ARG A 10 16.23 16.52 12.00
N ASP A 11 15.11 15.90 12.39
CA ASP A 11 15.01 15.09 13.60
C ASP A 11 15.37 13.63 13.30
N VAL A 12 14.85 13.09 12.18
CA VAL A 12 15.00 11.67 11.83
C VAL A 12 16.45 11.25 11.63
N LYS A 13 17.32 12.14 11.15
CA LYS A 13 18.76 11.82 11.03
C LYS A 13 19.42 11.45 12.37
N HIS A 14 18.82 11.81 13.51
CA HIS A 14 19.32 11.47 14.84
C HIS A 14 18.63 10.24 15.46
N TYR A 15 17.67 9.64 14.77
CA TYR A 15 16.92 8.51 15.31
C TYR A 15 17.78 7.26 15.42
N THR A 16 17.59 6.53 16.52
CA THR A 16 18.12 5.18 16.68
C THR A 16 17.34 4.20 15.80
N THR A 17 17.85 2.98 15.65
CA THR A 17 17.14 1.90 14.96
C THR A 17 15.75 1.65 15.55
N GLU A 18 15.63 1.62 16.87
CA GLU A 18 14.35 1.44 17.57
C GLU A 18 13.38 2.57 17.23
N ARG A 19 13.86 3.82 17.30
CA ARG A 19 13.04 5.00 17.01
C ARG A 19 12.55 5.06 15.56
N LEU A 20 13.38 4.66 14.59
CA LEU A 20 12.97 4.54 13.19
C LEU A 20 11.83 3.52 13.03
N ARG A 21 11.91 2.38 13.72
CA ARG A 21 10.88 1.34 13.67
C ARG A 21 9.59 1.83 14.33
N GLU A 22 9.68 2.43 15.51
CA GLU A 22 8.53 3.01 16.23
C GLU A 22 7.76 4.06 15.43
N GLU A 23 8.43 4.79 14.54
CA GLU A 23 7.80 5.89 13.78
C GLU A 23 7.31 5.45 12.41
N PHE A 24 8.08 4.62 11.69
CA PHE A 24 7.80 4.33 10.28
C PHE A 24 7.40 2.88 10.00
N LEU A 25 7.87 1.91 10.79
CA LEU A 25 7.56 0.49 10.59
C LEU A 25 6.21 0.11 11.20
N ILE A 26 5.41 -0.59 10.44
CA ILE A 26 4.13 -1.18 10.85
C ILE A 26 4.29 -2.70 10.86
N GLN A 27 4.27 -3.27 12.06
CA GLN A 27 4.36 -4.71 12.30
C GLN A 27 3.00 -5.31 12.66
N ASP A 28 2.91 -6.63 12.65
CA ASP A 28 1.71 -7.39 13.04
C ASP A 28 0.45 -6.87 12.35
N LEU A 29 0.52 -6.61 11.04
CA LEU A 29 -0.56 -5.97 10.30
C LEU A 29 -1.73 -6.94 10.03
N PHE A 30 -1.42 -8.21 9.76
CA PHE A 30 -2.38 -9.24 9.36
C PHE A 30 -2.71 -10.18 10.53
N VAL A 31 -3.44 -9.66 11.52
CA VAL A 31 -3.87 -10.45 12.69
C VAL A 31 -5.21 -11.14 12.39
N PRO A 32 -5.31 -12.49 12.46
CA PRO A 32 -6.56 -13.20 12.24
C PRO A 32 -7.68 -12.74 13.18
N GLY A 33 -8.84 -12.43 12.63
CA GLY A 33 -10.02 -11.97 13.38
C GLY A 33 -10.04 -10.47 13.67
N GLU A 34 -9.10 -9.69 13.14
CA GLU A 34 -9.01 -8.26 13.43
C GLU A 34 -8.98 -7.39 12.17
N ILE A 35 -9.46 -6.15 12.32
CA ILE A 35 -9.16 -5.04 11.42
C ILE A 35 -8.13 -4.17 12.15
N LYS A 36 -6.86 -4.24 11.74
CA LYS A 36 -5.81 -3.37 12.28
C LYS A 36 -5.61 -2.18 11.36
N LEU A 37 -5.67 -0.98 11.93
CA LEU A 37 -5.53 0.29 11.22
C LEU A 37 -4.49 1.17 11.91
N VAL A 38 -3.66 1.81 11.10
CA VAL A 38 -2.63 2.78 11.50
C VAL A 38 -2.90 4.10 10.78
N TYR A 39 -3.12 5.16 11.54
CA TYR A 39 -3.33 6.52 11.04
C TYR A 39 -1.99 7.26 10.99
N SER A 40 -1.55 7.66 9.82
CA SER A 40 -0.40 8.56 9.69
C SER A 40 -0.87 10.01 9.55
N HIS A 41 -0.25 10.93 10.28
CA HIS A 41 -0.47 12.37 10.07
C HIS A 41 0.10 12.88 8.73
N ILE A 42 0.94 12.10 8.06
CA ILE A 42 1.45 12.41 6.72
C ILE A 42 0.32 12.11 5.72
N ASP A 43 -0.21 13.17 5.12
CA ASP A 43 -1.41 13.18 4.25
C ASP A 43 -2.67 12.51 4.83
N ARG A 44 -2.68 12.23 6.14
CA ARG A 44 -3.81 11.59 6.85
C ARG A 44 -4.18 10.23 6.27
N ILE A 45 -3.23 9.55 5.64
CA ILE A 45 -3.44 8.19 5.14
C ILE A 45 -3.67 7.24 6.31
N ILE A 46 -4.60 6.31 6.14
CA ILE A 46 -4.79 5.18 7.03
C ILE A 46 -4.38 3.94 6.27
N THR A 47 -3.41 3.22 6.81
CA THR A 47 -2.95 1.93 6.28
C THR A 47 -3.35 0.84 7.25
N GLY A 48 -3.73 -0.34 6.74
CA GLY A 48 -4.18 -1.41 7.60
C GLY A 48 -4.35 -2.73 6.90
N ALA A 49 -4.87 -3.70 7.64
CA ALA A 49 -5.41 -4.91 7.05
C ALA A 49 -6.63 -5.44 7.81
N ALA A 50 -7.45 -6.21 7.10
CA ALA A 50 -8.53 -7.00 7.66
C ALA A 50 -8.30 -8.48 7.33
N VAL A 51 -8.32 -9.35 8.35
CA VAL A 51 -8.15 -10.81 8.19
C VAL A 51 -9.37 -11.53 8.78
N PRO A 52 -10.48 -11.64 8.05
CA PRO A 52 -11.74 -12.15 8.60
C PRO A 52 -11.73 -13.68 8.76
N VAL A 53 -11.64 -14.17 9.99
CA VAL A 53 -12.02 -15.56 10.35
C VAL A 53 -13.50 -15.65 10.74
N GLU A 54 -14.10 -14.51 11.05
CA GLU A 54 -15.54 -14.24 11.09
C GLU A 54 -15.78 -12.92 10.34
N PRO A 55 -17.02 -12.58 9.94
CA PRO A 55 -17.29 -11.30 9.29
C PRO A 55 -16.82 -10.10 10.13
N LEU A 56 -15.95 -9.27 9.55
CA LEU A 56 -15.38 -8.09 10.22
C LEU A 56 -16.00 -6.82 9.64
N LYS A 57 -16.78 -6.10 10.45
CA LYS A 57 -17.39 -4.83 10.06
C LYS A 57 -16.42 -3.67 10.29
N LEU A 58 -16.22 -2.85 9.26
CA LEU A 58 -15.43 -1.63 9.35
C LEU A 58 -16.24 -0.53 10.03
N THR A 59 -15.79 -0.08 11.19
CA THR A 59 -16.42 1.00 11.94
C THR A 59 -15.60 2.28 11.84
N ALA A 60 -16.27 3.44 11.94
CA ALA A 60 -15.54 4.69 12.17
C ALA A 60 -14.92 4.65 13.58
N GLY A 61 -13.59 4.77 13.66
CA GLY A 61 -12.90 5.01 14.93
C GLY A 61 -13.16 6.44 15.44
N GLU A 62 -12.96 6.66 16.74
CA GLU A 62 -13.14 7.99 17.36
C GLU A 62 -12.23 9.06 16.73
N GLU A 63 -11.06 8.65 16.24
CA GLU A 63 -10.05 9.50 15.63
C GLU A 63 -10.54 10.19 14.35
N LEU A 64 -11.54 9.61 13.68
CA LEU A 64 -12.11 10.17 12.45
C LEU A 64 -13.20 11.21 12.69
N ARG A 65 -13.85 11.19 13.86
CA ARG A 65 -15.01 12.05 14.17
C ARG A 65 -16.05 12.04 13.03
N ALA A 66 -16.33 10.86 12.50
CA ALA A 66 -17.25 10.62 11.38
C ALA A 66 -18.33 9.61 11.77
N GLU A 67 -19.48 9.67 11.11
CA GLU A 67 -20.60 8.72 11.36
C GLU A 67 -20.29 7.32 10.86
N TYR A 68 -19.50 7.21 9.79
CA TYR A 68 -19.04 5.97 9.17
C TYR A 68 -17.69 6.20 8.49
N PHE A 69 -16.93 5.13 8.27
CA PHE A 69 -15.50 5.22 7.95
C PHE A 69 -15.20 6.03 6.67
N LEU A 70 -15.99 5.83 5.61
CA LEU A 70 -15.82 6.51 4.31
C LEU A 70 -16.70 7.74 4.10
N GLN A 71 -17.20 8.37 5.17
CA GLN A 71 -18.00 9.61 5.06
C GLN A 71 -17.28 10.72 4.30
N ARG A 72 -15.95 10.81 4.45
CA ARG A 72 -15.09 11.81 3.81
C ARG A 72 -13.75 11.20 3.35
N ARG A 73 -13.77 9.92 3.00
CA ARG A 73 -12.58 9.14 2.65
C ARG A 73 -12.87 8.22 1.49
N GLU A 74 -11.84 7.89 0.73
CA GLU A 74 -11.82 6.80 -0.23
C GLU A 74 -10.93 5.66 0.28
N MET A 75 -11.07 4.46 -0.28
CA MET A 75 -10.31 3.30 0.15
C MET A 75 -9.93 2.39 -1.01
N GLY A 76 -8.66 2.02 -1.08
CA GLY A 76 -8.15 0.96 -1.92
C GLY A 76 -7.86 -0.27 -1.07
N VAL A 77 -8.23 -1.43 -1.60
CA VAL A 77 -8.01 -2.73 -0.98
C VAL A 77 -7.33 -3.66 -1.97
N ILE A 78 -6.36 -4.46 -1.52
CA ILE A 78 -5.79 -5.57 -2.30
C ILE A 78 -5.75 -6.82 -1.44
N ASN A 79 -6.31 -7.93 -1.96
CA ASN A 79 -6.26 -9.21 -1.26
C ASN A 79 -4.93 -9.92 -1.52
N ILE A 80 -4.16 -10.20 -0.47
CA ILE A 80 -2.91 -10.96 -0.52
C ILE A 80 -3.05 -12.37 0.09
N GLY A 81 -4.27 -12.79 0.44
CA GLY A 81 -4.56 -14.11 0.99
C GLY A 81 -5.46 -14.93 0.07
N SER A 82 -6.16 -15.91 0.65
CA SER A 82 -7.16 -16.71 -0.05
C SER A 82 -8.38 -15.89 -0.48
N THR A 83 -9.27 -16.48 -1.29
CA THR A 83 -10.49 -15.81 -1.74
C THR A 83 -11.34 -15.34 -0.56
N GLY A 84 -11.80 -14.10 -0.65
CA GLY A 84 -12.71 -13.49 0.32
C GLY A 84 -13.74 -12.61 -0.36
N ARG A 85 -14.57 -11.95 0.45
CA ARG A 85 -15.62 -11.06 0.00
C ARG A 85 -15.58 -9.74 0.76
N ILE A 86 -15.95 -8.67 0.07
CA ILE A 86 -16.23 -7.38 0.67
C ILE A 86 -17.69 -7.04 0.35
N VAL A 87 -18.49 -6.87 1.39
CA VAL A 87 -19.88 -6.43 1.28
C VAL A 87 -19.90 -4.92 1.51
N VAL A 88 -20.35 -4.16 0.51
CA VAL A 88 -20.45 -2.70 0.55
C VAL A 88 -21.91 -2.30 0.34
N ASP A 89 -22.54 -1.73 1.36
CA ASP A 89 -23.94 -1.29 1.34
C ASP A 89 -24.90 -2.37 0.80
N GLY A 90 -24.64 -3.63 1.18
CA GLY A 90 -25.41 -4.82 0.77
C GLY A 90 -24.99 -5.46 -0.56
N ARG A 91 -24.12 -4.82 -1.36
CA ARG A 91 -23.54 -5.43 -2.58
C ARG A 91 -22.30 -6.23 -2.22
N THR A 92 -22.27 -7.50 -2.62
CA THR A 92 -21.13 -8.40 -2.37
C THR A 92 -20.17 -8.40 -3.55
N TYR A 93 -18.88 -8.26 -3.26
CA TYR A 93 -17.79 -8.37 -4.21
C TYR A 93 -16.87 -9.51 -3.78
N GLU A 94 -16.63 -10.48 -4.65
CA GLU A 94 -15.65 -11.55 -4.41
C GLU A 94 -14.28 -11.13 -4.94
N LEU A 95 -13.26 -11.28 -4.11
CA LEU A 95 -11.88 -10.92 -4.41
C LEU A 95 -10.99 -12.15 -4.28
N GLU A 96 -10.43 -12.61 -5.39
CA GLU A 96 -9.41 -13.65 -5.39
C GLU A 96 -8.04 -13.09 -4.97
N TYR A 97 -7.04 -13.97 -4.86
CA TYR A 97 -5.66 -13.61 -4.60
C TYR A 97 -5.15 -12.60 -5.64
N LYS A 98 -4.56 -11.49 -5.16
CA LYS A 98 -4.06 -10.36 -5.96
C LYS A 98 -5.14 -9.61 -6.75
N GLU A 99 -6.41 -9.78 -6.43
CA GLU A 99 -7.45 -8.84 -6.86
C GLU A 99 -7.53 -7.65 -5.91
N GLY A 100 -7.92 -6.50 -6.44
CA GLY A 100 -8.08 -5.28 -5.67
C GLY A 100 -9.50 -4.74 -5.76
N MET A 101 -9.79 -3.70 -5.00
CA MET A 101 -11.05 -2.99 -5.02
C MET A 101 -10.82 -1.53 -4.66
N TYR A 102 -11.52 -0.63 -5.34
CA TYR A 102 -11.65 0.76 -4.93
C TYR A 102 -13.05 0.97 -4.38
N ILE A 103 -13.15 1.59 -3.21
CA ILE A 103 -14.40 1.95 -2.54
C ILE A 103 -14.44 3.46 -2.41
N GLY A 104 -15.40 4.06 -3.10
CA GLY A 104 -15.57 5.51 -3.14
C GLY A 104 -16.05 6.10 -1.81
N MET A 105 -15.86 7.41 -1.68
CA MET A 105 -16.47 8.19 -0.61
C MET A 105 -17.99 7.98 -0.59
N GLY A 106 -18.55 7.94 0.62
CA GLY A 106 -20.00 7.83 0.85
C GLY A 106 -20.47 6.43 1.25
N ALA A 107 -19.70 5.38 0.98
CA ALA A 107 -20.03 4.01 1.38
C ALA A 107 -20.12 3.87 2.91
N LYS A 108 -21.20 3.27 3.42
CA LYS A 108 -21.56 3.32 4.85
C LYS A 108 -21.29 2.02 5.59
N ASP A 109 -21.78 0.92 5.03
CA ASP A 109 -21.67 -0.41 5.64
C ASP A 109 -20.69 -1.27 4.85
N ILE A 110 -19.52 -1.52 5.44
CA ILE A 110 -18.45 -2.29 4.82
C ILE A 110 -18.11 -3.45 5.74
N THR A 111 -18.24 -4.67 5.22
CA THR A 111 -17.91 -5.91 5.95
C THR A 111 -16.96 -6.77 5.11
N PHE A 112 -15.89 -7.24 5.75
CA PHE A 112 -14.90 -8.15 5.17
C PHE A 112 -15.20 -9.59 5.60
N GLU A 113 -15.14 -10.53 4.66
CA GLU A 113 -15.41 -11.95 4.90
C GLU A 113 -14.38 -12.81 4.17
N SER A 114 -14.08 -14.00 4.71
CA SER A 114 -13.32 -15.03 4.00
C SER A 114 -14.28 -16.05 3.41
N ALA A 115 -13.97 -16.57 2.21
CA ALA A 115 -14.72 -17.70 1.66
C ALA A 115 -14.49 -18.98 2.49
N ASN A 116 -13.30 -19.13 3.06
CA ASN A 116 -12.92 -20.20 3.98
C ASN A 116 -12.23 -19.60 5.22
N PRO A 117 -12.86 -19.59 6.41
CA PRO A 117 -12.25 -19.08 7.64
C PRO A 117 -10.95 -19.76 8.08
N GLN A 118 -10.73 -21.02 7.68
CA GLN A 118 -9.51 -21.77 8.01
C GLN A 118 -8.31 -21.33 7.14
N GLU A 119 -8.59 -20.71 6.00
CA GLU A 119 -7.60 -20.14 5.09
C GLU A 119 -8.06 -18.71 4.75
N PRO A 120 -7.91 -17.76 5.68
CA PRO A 120 -8.58 -16.47 5.56
C PRO A 120 -8.01 -15.63 4.42
N ALA A 121 -8.88 -14.81 3.83
CA ALA A 121 -8.47 -13.68 3.02
C ALA A 121 -7.66 -12.69 3.86
N ARG A 122 -6.76 -11.96 3.20
CA ARG A 122 -5.89 -10.97 3.85
C ARG A 122 -5.98 -9.68 3.06
N PHE A 123 -6.88 -8.80 3.47
CA PHE A 123 -7.17 -7.56 2.77
C PHE A 123 -6.25 -6.46 3.25
N TYR A 124 -5.25 -6.06 2.45
CA TYR A 124 -4.45 -4.86 2.70
C TYR A 124 -5.22 -3.61 2.30
N ILE A 125 -5.21 -2.58 3.13
CA ILE A 125 -6.05 -1.40 3.03
C ILE A 125 -5.19 -0.14 3.04
N ASN A 126 -5.45 0.78 2.10
CA ASN A 126 -5.04 2.18 2.18
C ASN A 126 -6.26 3.08 2.00
N SER A 127 -6.45 4.04 2.90
CA SER A 127 -7.54 5.01 2.86
C SER A 127 -7.05 6.43 3.01
N ALA A 128 -7.55 7.32 2.16
CA ALA A 128 -7.17 8.72 2.11
C ALA A 128 -8.42 9.62 2.22
N PRO A 129 -8.29 10.88 2.69
CA PRO A 129 -9.36 11.86 2.58
C PRO A 129 -9.86 12.01 1.14
N ALA A 130 -11.17 12.14 0.96
CA ALA A 130 -11.79 12.32 -0.35
C ALA A 130 -12.79 13.47 -0.29
N HIS A 131 -12.95 14.17 -1.41
CA HIS A 131 -13.84 15.32 -1.55
C HIS A 131 -14.83 15.16 -2.71
N LYS A 132 -14.75 14.04 -3.43
CA LYS A 132 -15.62 13.67 -4.53
C LYS A 132 -15.90 12.18 -4.43
N GLU A 133 -17.15 11.80 -4.72
CA GLU A 133 -17.53 10.41 -4.83
C GLU A 133 -17.13 9.89 -6.22
N TYR A 134 -16.42 8.77 -6.25
CA TYR A 134 -16.14 8.00 -7.45
C TYR A 134 -16.73 6.59 -7.31
N PRO A 135 -17.03 5.90 -8.42
CA PRO A 135 -17.70 4.60 -8.38
C PRO A 135 -16.86 3.52 -7.67
N THR A 136 -17.50 2.74 -6.79
CA THR A 136 -16.91 1.53 -6.20
C THR A 136 -16.74 0.45 -7.27
N VAL A 137 -15.51 -0.05 -7.45
CA VAL A 137 -15.16 -1.04 -8.49
C VAL A 137 -14.26 -2.14 -7.95
N LEU A 138 -14.52 -3.37 -8.38
CA LEU A 138 -13.61 -4.52 -8.27
C LEU A 138 -12.54 -4.40 -9.36
N ILE A 139 -11.28 -4.64 -9.01
CA ILE A 139 -10.11 -4.49 -9.89
C ILE A 139 -9.46 -5.86 -10.04
N LYS A 140 -9.48 -6.40 -11.27
CA LYS A 140 -8.88 -7.71 -11.57
C LYS A 140 -7.64 -7.55 -12.46
N PRO A 141 -6.52 -8.26 -12.18
CA PRO A 141 -5.35 -8.27 -13.07
C PRO A 141 -5.64 -8.86 -14.46
N LYS A 142 -6.61 -9.77 -14.54
CA LYS A 142 -7.04 -10.49 -15.74
C LYS A 142 -8.53 -10.84 -15.65
N GLY A 143 -9.17 -11.12 -16.77
CA GLY A 143 -10.58 -11.52 -16.84
C GLY A 143 -11.36 -10.66 -17.81
N THR A 144 -12.68 -10.64 -17.63
CA THR A 144 -13.60 -9.90 -18.49
C THR A 144 -14.18 -8.71 -17.73
N PRO A 145 -14.21 -7.50 -18.32
CA PRO A 145 -14.88 -6.37 -17.69
C PRO A 145 -16.38 -6.64 -17.52
N GLY A 146 -16.99 -5.96 -16.56
CA GLY A 146 -18.41 -6.10 -16.23
C GLY A 146 -18.89 -4.91 -15.40
N ASP A 147 -20.16 -4.92 -14.99
CA ASP A 147 -20.67 -3.87 -14.11
C ASP A 147 -19.89 -3.84 -12.79
N GLY A 148 -19.26 -2.70 -12.51
CA GLY A 148 -18.40 -2.53 -11.33
C GLY A 148 -17.13 -3.37 -11.35
N VAL A 149 -16.68 -3.87 -12.51
CA VAL A 149 -15.42 -4.64 -12.65
C VAL A 149 -14.50 -3.98 -13.67
N VAL A 150 -13.32 -3.57 -13.21
CA VAL A 150 -12.23 -3.02 -14.01
C VAL A 150 -11.14 -4.06 -14.17
N ILE A 151 -10.70 -4.29 -15.41
CA ILE A 151 -9.52 -5.12 -15.68
C ILE A 151 -8.32 -4.21 -15.83
N ILE A 152 -7.21 -4.53 -15.16
CA ILE A 152 -5.96 -3.78 -15.30
C ILE A 152 -5.53 -3.81 -16.77
N LYS A 153 -5.38 -2.63 -17.35
CA LYS A 153 -4.98 -2.47 -18.75
C LYS A 153 -3.55 -2.94 -18.98
N ASP A 154 -3.24 -3.40 -20.19
CA ASP A 154 -1.91 -3.94 -20.46
C ASP A 154 -0.82 -2.85 -20.40
N GLU A 155 -1.11 -1.60 -20.78
CA GLU A 155 -0.18 -0.49 -20.60
C GLU A 155 0.15 -0.18 -19.12
N ASN A 156 -0.68 -0.66 -18.19
CA ASN A 156 -0.50 -0.52 -16.76
C ASN A 156 0.17 -1.75 -16.11
N LYS A 157 0.59 -2.72 -16.93
CA LYS A 157 1.42 -3.87 -16.56
C LYS A 157 2.82 -3.66 -17.15
N VAL A 158 3.72 -3.09 -16.36
CA VAL A 158 5.03 -2.63 -16.85
C VAL A 158 6.12 -3.58 -16.35
N GLU A 159 6.83 -4.22 -17.27
CA GLU A 159 8.03 -5.00 -16.98
C GLU A 159 9.27 -4.14 -17.19
N LEU A 160 10.15 -4.08 -16.18
CA LEU A 160 11.31 -3.19 -16.16
C LEU A 160 12.52 -3.89 -15.51
N GLY A 161 13.69 -3.33 -15.75
CA GLY A 161 14.93 -3.77 -15.13
C GLY A 161 15.55 -5.00 -15.81
N SER A 162 16.61 -5.51 -15.20
CA SER A 162 17.36 -6.67 -15.67
C SER A 162 17.90 -7.49 -14.50
N LEU A 163 18.32 -8.73 -14.78
CA LEU A 163 18.94 -9.57 -13.76
C LEU A 163 20.33 -9.03 -13.39
N GLU A 164 21.05 -8.46 -14.34
CA GLU A 164 22.38 -7.87 -14.18
C GLU A 164 22.37 -6.68 -13.21
N GLU A 165 21.30 -5.89 -13.22
CA GLU A 165 21.06 -4.78 -12.27
C GLU A 165 20.36 -5.25 -10.99
N ALA A 166 20.05 -6.55 -10.88
CA ALA A 166 19.30 -7.18 -9.81
C ALA A 166 17.97 -6.48 -9.49
N ASN A 167 17.29 -5.94 -10.51
CA ASN A 167 16.06 -5.16 -10.39
C ASN A 167 14.96 -5.60 -11.38
N HIS A 168 15.07 -6.74 -12.04
CA HIS A 168 14.05 -7.26 -12.96
C HIS A 168 12.72 -7.49 -12.23
N ARG A 169 11.66 -6.83 -12.71
CA ARG A 169 10.37 -6.76 -12.00
C ARG A 169 9.19 -6.49 -12.92
N VAL A 170 8.02 -6.89 -12.45
CA VAL A 170 6.73 -6.60 -13.11
C VAL A 170 5.87 -5.76 -12.17
N ILE A 171 5.40 -4.62 -12.66
CA ILE A 171 4.54 -3.66 -11.96
C ILE A 171 3.12 -3.78 -12.51
N CYS A 172 2.13 -3.96 -11.65
CA CYS A 172 0.71 -3.88 -11.96
C CYS A 172 0.11 -2.68 -11.24
N LYS A 173 -0.39 -1.69 -11.98
CA LYS A 173 -1.03 -0.49 -11.40
C LYS A 173 -2.54 -0.72 -11.24
N TYR A 174 -3.05 -0.66 -10.01
CA TYR A 174 -4.44 -0.98 -9.67
C TYR A 174 -5.32 0.26 -9.71
N ILE A 175 -4.93 1.30 -8.96
CA ILE A 175 -5.67 2.56 -8.85
C ILE A 175 -4.78 3.67 -9.40
N LEU A 176 -5.22 4.30 -10.48
CA LEU A 176 -4.56 5.42 -11.14
C LEU A 176 -5.50 6.12 -12.13
N PRO A 177 -5.28 7.41 -12.42
CA PRO A 177 -6.02 8.15 -13.42
C PRO A 177 -6.08 7.43 -14.78
N GLY A 178 -7.25 7.44 -15.41
CA GLY A 178 -7.49 6.79 -16.70
C GLY A 178 -7.79 5.28 -16.63
N GLN A 179 -7.78 4.67 -15.45
CA GLN A 179 -8.24 3.29 -15.22
C GLN A 179 -9.26 3.21 -14.08
N VAL A 180 -8.88 3.70 -12.89
CA VAL A 180 -9.78 3.83 -11.73
C VAL A 180 -9.62 5.24 -11.21
N GLU A 181 -10.65 6.05 -11.38
CA GLU A 181 -10.66 7.43 -10.90
C GLU A 181 -10.77 7.44 -9.36
N SER A 182 -9.95 8.28 -8.74
CA SER A 182 -9.88 8.50 -7.31
C SER A 182 -9.61 9.98 -7.03
N CYS A 183 -9.74 10.43 -5.77
CA CYS A 183 -9.42 11.80 -5.40
C CYS A 183 -7.91 12.05 -5.38
N GLN A 184 -7.18 11.15 -4.73
CA GLN A 184 -5.72 11.24 -4.57
C GLN A 184 -5.04 9.87 -4.49
N LEU A 185 -5.75 8.86 -3.98
CA LEU A 185 -5.16 7.54 -3.76
C LEU A 185 -4.77 6.89 -5.09
N VAL A 186 -3.51 6.50 -5.20
CA VAL A 186 -3.03 5.59 -6.24
C VAL A 186 -2.36 4.38 -5.59
N MET A 187 -2.50 3.22 -6.21
CA MET A 187 -1.96 1.96 -5.68
C MET A 187 -1.49 1.05 -6.80
N GLY A 188 -0.47 0.27 -6.50
CA GLY A 188 -0.03 -0.82 -7.36
C GLY A 188 0.73 -1.90 -6.61
N MET A 189 1.03 -2.97 -7.33
CA MET A 189 1.78 -4.11 -6.83
C MET A 189 2.95 -4.38 -7.76
N THR A 190 4.11 -4.66 -7.18
CA THR A 190 5.32 -4.96 -7.93
C THR A 190 5.89 -6.29 -7.44
N LYS A 191 6.13 -7.20 -8.37
CA LYS A 191 6.78 -8.49 -8.12
C LYS A 191 8.20 -8.46 -8.65
N LEU A 192 9.19 -8.72 -7.80
CA LEU A 192 10.57 -8.95 -8.25
C LEU A 192 10.71 -10.37 -8.82
N MET A 193 11.46 -10.48 -9.90
CA MET A 193 11.76 -11.77 -10.52
C MET A 193 12.90 -12.48 -9.77
N PRO A 194 12.97 -13.82 -9.78
CA PRO A 194 14.05 -14.55 -9.11
C PRO A 194 15.44 -14.03 -9.47
N GLY A 195 16.29 -13.83 -8.46
CA GLY A 195 17.62 -13.23 -8.61
C GLY A 195 17.65 -11.70 -8.58
N SER A 196 16.50 -11.03 -8.58
CA SER A 196 16.39 -9.58 -8.38
C SER A 196 15.97 -9.25 -6.95
N VAL A 197 16.60 -8.24 -6.36
CA VAL A 197 16.44 -7.85 -4.96
C VAL A 197 16.15 -6.36 -4.78
N TRP A 198 16.40 -5.54 -5.79
CA TRP A 198 16.18 -4.10 -5.74
C TRP A 198 14.80 -3.70 -6.26
N ASN A 199 14.05 -2.96 -5.45
CA ASN A 199 12.98 -2.09 -5.93
C ASN A 199 13.45 -0.62 -5.98
N THR A 200 12.75 0.21 -6.76
CA THR A 200 12.95 1.68 -6.83
C THR A 200 14.42 2.12 -6.87
N MET A 201 15.24 1.47 -7.70
CA MET A 201 16.63 1.86 -7.95
C MET A 201 16.88 2.08 -9.44
N PRO A 202 17.37 3.27 -9.86
CA PRO A 202 17.70 4.45 -9.04
C PRO A 202 16.48 5.03 -8.29
N CYS A 203 16.73 5.59 -7.10
CA CYS A 203 15.69 6.10 -6.22
C CYS A 203 15.28 7.54 -6.56
N HIS A 204 14.22 8.02 -5.92
CA HIS A 204 13.68 9.36 -6.09
C HIS A 204 13.00 9.82 -4.80
N THR A 205 12.64 11.09 -4.75
CA THR A 205 11.71 11.66 -3.75
C THR A 205 10.52 12.30 -4.47
N HIS A 206 9.47 12.64 -3.74
CA HIS A 206 8.33 13.37 -4.28
C HIS A 206 7.77 14.33 -3.22
N ASP A 207 8.15 15.59 -3.27
CA ASP A 207 7.81 16.56 -2.21
C ASP A 207 6.29 16.82 -2.06
N ARG A 208 5.52 16.55 -3.13
CA ARG A 208 4.06 16.76 -3.20
C ARG A 208 3.23 15.53 -2.81
N ARG A 209 3.87 14.39 -2.50
CA ARG A 209 3.19 13.10 -2.25
C ARG A 209 3.89 12.33 -1.13
N MET A 210 3.25 11.30 -0.61
CA MET A 210 3.84 10.35 0.34
C MET A 210 3.49 8.93 -0.08
N GLU A 211 4.30 7.95 0.34
CA GLU A 211 4.07 6.54 0.01
C GLU A 211 4.03 5.65 1.24
N VAL A 212 3.32 4.52 1.13
CA VAL A 212 3.36 3.42 2.08
C VAL A 212 3.58 2.11 1.34
N TYR A 213 4.60 1.37 1.76
CA TYR A 213 5.02 0.10 1.15
C TYR A 213 4.64 -1.05 2.06
N LEU A 214 4.04 -2.10 1.52
CA LEU A 214 3.85 -3.40 2.18
C LEU A 214 4.68 -4.45 1.47
N TYR A 215 5.58 -5.14 2.19
CA TYR A 215 6.38 -6.24 1.65
C TYR A 215 5.74 -7.59 1.99
N PHE A 216 5.68 -8.53 1.04
CA PHE A 216 5.09 -9.86 1.23
C PHE A 216 5.60 -10.88 0.19
N GLU A 217 5.12 -12.13 0.25
CA GLU A 217 5.66 -13.27 -0.50
C GLU A 217 7.17 -13.47 -0.22
N MET A 218 7.57 -13.30 1.04
CA MET A 218 8.94 -13.49 1.51
C MET A 218 9.04 -14.78 2.35
N PRO A 219 10.11 -15.58 2.20
CA PRO A 219 10.45 -16.62 3.16
C PRO A 219 10.61 -16.07 4.58
N GLU A 220 10.36 -16.92 5.60
CA GLU A 220 10.40 -16.53 7.01
C GLU A 220 11.77 -15.95 7.44
N ASP A 221 12.86 -16.50 6.91
CA ASP A 221 14.23 -16.07 7.20
C ASP A 221 14.72 -14.91 6.31
N ALA A 222 13.95 -14.52 5.29
CA ALA A 222 14.29 -13.42 4.41
C ALA A 222 14.07 -12.05 5.05
N ILE A 223 14.78 -11.05 4.53
CA ILE A 223 14.62 -9.63 4.89
C ILE A 223 14.55 -8.76 3.66
N VAL A 224 13.99 -7.56 3.85
CA VAL A 224 14.27 -6.40 3.01
C VAL A 224 14.92 -5.32 3.85
N MET A 225 16.06 -4.80 3.40
CA MET A 225 16.58 -3.51 3.86
C MET A 225 15.81 -2.41 3.13
N HIS A 226 14.81 -1.83 3.79
CA HIS A 226 14.09 -0.67 3.25
C HIS A 226 14.88 0.60 3.55
N TYR A 227 15.42 1.22 2.50
CA TYR A 227 16.13 2.49 2.54
C TYR A 227 15.15 3.65 2.51
N MET A 228 15.35 4.55 3.46
CA MET A 228 14.60 5.78 3.65
C MET A 228 15.58 6.91 4.01
N GLY A 229 15.09 8.13 4.25
CA GLY A 229 15.95 9.28 4.52
C GLY A 229 16.00 10.27 3.36
N GLU A 230 16.55 11.45 3.61
CA GLU A 230 16.98 12.33 2.51
C GLU A 230 18.09 11.63 1.70
N PRO A 231 18.23 11.90 0.40
CA PRO A 231 19.25 11.24 -0.44
C PRO A 231 20.70 11.34 0.06
N THR A 232 21.01 12.34 0.89
CA THR A 232 22.35 12.59 1.46
C THR A 232 22.49 12.15 2.91
N GLU A 233 21.45 11.55 3.50
CA GLU A 233 21.40 11.13 4.90
C GLU A 233 20.51 9.89 5.02
N THR A 234 20.81 8.85 4.23
CA THR A 234 19.97 7.66 4.18
C THR A 234 20.02 6.86 5.48
N ARG A 235 18.93 6.16 5.77
CA ARG A 235 18.76 5.21 6.85
C ARG A 235 18.13 3.95 6.28
N HIS A 236 18.06 2.90 7.09
CA HIS A 236 17.34 1.71 6.71
C HIS A 236 16.51 1.14 7.85
N ILE A 237 15.48 0.40 7.48
CA ILE A 237 14.69 -0.44 8.36
C ILE A 237 14.78 -1.87 7.84
N VAL A 238 15.16 -2.80 8.71
CA VAL A 238 15.07 -4.24 8.42
C VAL A 238 13.60 -4.66 8.49
N MET A 239 13.06 -5.10 7.37
CA MET A 239 11.68 -5.53 7.22
C MET A 239 11.56 -7.03 6.99
N ARG A 240 10.44 -7.60 7.44
CA ARG A 240 10.03 -9.00 7.31
C ARG A 240 8.78 -9.13 6.44
N ASN A 241 8.40 -10.38 6.17
CA ASN A 241 7.17 -10.69 5.45
C ASN A 241 5.97 -10.03 6.13
N GLU A 242 5.09 -9.44 5.33
CA GLU A 242 3.82 -8.83 5.76
C GLU A 242 3.96 -7.60 6.68
N GLU A 243 5.13 -6.96 6.67
CA GLU A 243 5.36 -5.66 7.32
C GLU A 243 5.22 -4.50 6.33
N ALA A 244 4.69 -3.37 6.82
CA ALA A 244 4.56 -2.15 6.03
C ALA A 244 5.43 -1.01 6.58
N VAL A 245 5.74 -0.01 5.74
CA VAL A 245 6.56 1.14 6.10
C VAL A 245 6.02 2.42 5.48
N ILE A 246 5.95 3.47 6.30
CA ILE A 246 5.53 4.82 5.90
C ILE A 246 6.75 5.58 5.39
N SER A 247 6.67 6.10 4.15
CA SER A 247 7.68 6.98 3.56
C SER A 247 7.17 8.42 3.48
N PRO A 248 7.70 9.35 4.30
CA PRO A 248 7.43 10.78 4.17
C PRO A 248 7.87 11.35 2.81
N SER A 249 7.31 12.48 2.40
CA SER A 249 7.56 13.13 1.09
C SER A 249 9.03 13.46 0.82
N TRP A 250 9.76 13.87 1.86
CA TRP A 250 11.18 14.21 1.81
C TRP A 250 12.10 12.99 1.74
N SER A 251 11.55 11.78 1.94
CA SER A 251 12.31 10.53 2.04
C SER A 251 12.35 9.79 0.70
N ILE A 252 13.49 9.17 0.40
CA ILE A 252 13.53 8.09 -0.57
C ILE A 252 12.75 6.87 -0.07
N HIS A 253 12.43 5.95 -0.97
CA HIS A 253 11.79 4.67 -0.66
C HIS A 253 12.31 3.60 -1.62
N ALA A 254 13.39 2.96 -1.23
CA ALA A 254 14.00 1.86 -1.99
C ALA A 254 14.21 0.65 -1.08
N GLY A 255 14.40 -0.54 -1.64
CA GLY A 255 14.40 -1.78 -0.91
C GLY A 255 15.34 -2.78 -1.53
N CYS A 256 16.22 -3.37 -0.72
CA CYS A 256 17.10 -4.46 -1.12
C CYS A 256 16.79 -5.72 -0.31
N GLY A 257 16.27 -6.75 -0.97
CA GLY A 257 15.94 -8.03 -0.36
C GLY A 257 17.16 -8.94 -0.19
N SER A 258 17.08 -9.89 0.73
CA SER A 258 17.97 -11.05 0.73
C SER A 258 17.60 -12.08 -0.35
N GLN A 259 16.35 -12.01 -0.84
CA GLN A 259 15.79 -12.82 -1.94
C GLN A 259 14.75 -11.97 -2.69
N ALA A 260 14.17 -12.51 -3.78
CA ALA A 260 13.05 -11.86 -4.46
C ALA A 260 11.80 -11.83 -3.57
N TYR A 261 11.00 -10.78 -3.71
CA TYR A 261 9.78 -10.53 -2.94
C TYR A 261 8.73 -9.82 -3.80
N THR A 262 7.53 -9.65 -3.26
CA THR A 262 6.49 -8.80 -3.84
C THR A 262 6.20 -7.66 -2.87
N PHE A 263 5.82 -6.49 -3.39
CA PHE A 263 5.35 -5.40 -2.53
C PHE A 263 4.15 -4.68 -3.14
N ILE A 264 3.32 -4.12 -2.28
CA ILE A 264 2.29 -3.14 -2.66
C ILE A 264 2.79 -1.76 -2.28
N TRP A 265 2.62 -0.80 -3.18
CA TRP A 265 2.83 0.62 -2.91
C TRP A 265 1.47 1.33 -2.98
N GLY A 266 1.24 2.24 -2.04
CA GLY A 266 0.13 3.18 -2.08
C GLY A 266 0.63 4.59 -1.87
N MET A 267 0.20 5.51 -2.72
CA MET A 267 0.63 6.90 -2.72
C MET A 267 -0.59 7.82 -2.65
N VAL A 268 -0.45 8.91 -1.91
CA VAL A 268 -1.44 9.99 -1.77
C VAL A 268 -0.70 11.32 -1.77
N GLY A 269 -1.42 12.44 -1.93
CA GLY A 269 -0.83 13.77 -1.90
C GLY A 269 -1.58 14.78 -2.76
N GLU A 270 -0.90 15.87 -3.12
CA GLU A 270 -1.49 17.00 -3.84
C GLU A 270 -1.88 16.65 -5.29
N ASN A 271 -1.15 15.73 -5.92
CA ASN A 271 -1.39 15.34 -7.31
C ASN A 271 -1.21 13.82 -7.51
N GLN A 272 -1.58 13.35 -8.70
CA GLN A 272 -1.44 11.95 -9.12
C GLN A 272 -0.51 11.82 -10.33
N ALA A 273 0.35 12.82 -10.56
CA ALA A 273 1.30 12.84 -11.67
C ALA A 273 2.50 11.94 -11.30
N PHE A 274 2.57 10.77 -11.93
CA PHE A 274 3.63 9.79 -11.62
C PHE A 274 5.02 10.25 -12.07
N ASP A 275 5.12 11.09 -13.09
CA ASP A 275 6.37 11.64 -13.62
C ASP A 275 6.90 12.84 -12.83
N ASP A 276 6.09 13.37 -11.92
CA ASP A 276 6.42 14.49 -11.04
C ASP A 276 7.29 14.03 -9.86
N MET A 277 8.51 13.58 -10.14
CA MET A 277 9.46 13.03 -9.17
C MET A 277 10.84 13.69 -9.27
N ASP A 278 11.53 13.78 -8.14
CA ASP A 278 12.90 14.28 -8.07
C ASP A 278 13.86 13.09 -8.04
N GLY A 279 14.31 12.68 -9.25
CA GLY A 279 15.23 11.56 -9.42
C GLY A 279 16.60 11.82 -8.79
N VAL A 280 17.11 10.82 -8.05
CA VAL A 280 18.42 10.91 -7.41
C VAL A 280 19.46 10.24 -8.29
N ALA A 281 20.47 10.99 -8.72
CA ALA A 281 21.59 10.39 -9.43
C ALA A 281 22.39 9.49 -8.48
N MET A 282 22.71 8.27 -8.93
CA MET A 282 23.38 7.25 -8.11
C MET A 282 24.71 7.71 -7.47
N LYS A 283 25.42 8.65 -8.10
CA LYS A 283 26.68 9.22 -7.61
C LYS A 283 26.50 10.22 -6.47
N ASP A 284 25.27 10.71 -6.25
CA ASP A 284 24.94 11.74 -5.27
C ASP A 284 24.24 11.13 -4.02
N LEU A 285 23.93 9.83 -4.05
CA LEU A 285 23.33 9.08 -2.95
C LEU A 285 24.39 8.75 -1.87
N MET A 286 24.08 9.01 -0.59
CA MET A 286 24.99 8.78 0.56
C MET A 286 24.44 7.78 1.58
#